data_AF-A0A7S2R2N4-F1
#
_entry.id   AF-A0A7S2R2N4-F1
#
_cell.length_a   1.000
_cell.length_b   1.000
_cell.length_c   1.000
_cell.angle_alpha   90.00
_cell.angle_beta   90.00
_cell.angle_gamma   90.00
#
_symmetry.space_group_name_H-M   'P 1'
#
loop_
_entity.id
_entity.type
_entity.pdbx_description
1 polymer ?
#
loop_
_entity_poly.entity_id
_entity_poly.type
_entity_poly.pdbx_seq_one_letter_code
_entity_poly.pdbx_strand_id
1 'polypeptide(L)'
;NNNNNNNNNNKEDENDNNKEDASRRASLSKKKITVKKIEKPVVAKKKPAGKSAAAVHIAKELKSNNPNYRIQRELKEFLKSPPPNLKVNVGKNIRVWIITLIGAKNTIYDGDKFRLRVQFPADYPTSPPSVYFLQPTPRHEHVYTNGDICLSLLGKDWRPTMTAQSIAMSILSILSGAQRKSLPMDNARNCLNKPGAKQDDWVYHDDNC
;
A
#
# COMPACT_ATOMS: atom_id res chain seq x y z
N ASN A 1 18.71 39.38 52.28
CA ASN A 1 20.11 39.09 52.62
C ASN A 1 20.52 37.86 51.85
N ASN A 2 21.22 38.04 50.72
CA ASN A 2 22.70 38.05 50.62
C ASN A 2 23.25 36.64 50.84
N ASN A 3 24.19 36.07 50.10
CA ASN A 3 25.04 36.43 48.95
C ASN A 3 25.67 35.08 48.54
N ASN A 4 25.74 34.73 47.27
CA ASN A 4 26.89 34.91 46.36
C ASN A 4 28.21 34.18 46.70
N ASN A 5 28.80 33.65 45.60
CA ASN A 5 30.20 33.33 45.29
C ASN A 5 30.69 31.89 45.51
N ASN A 6 30.98 31.12 44.45
CA ASN A 6 32.09 31.19 43.45
C ASN A 6 33.41 30.59 43.98
N ASN A 7 33.89 29.50 43.37
CA ASN A 7 35.01 29.47 42.40
C ASN A 7 35.81 28.15 42.36
N ASN A 8 36.15 27.79 41.12
CA ASN A 8 37.40 27.22 40.59
C ASN A 8 37.89 25.81 40.98
N ASN A 9 38.25 25.03 39.96
CA ASN A 9 39.63 24.53 39.78
C ASN A 9 39.89 24.02 38.34
N ASN A 10 40.92 24.62 37.71
CA ASN A 10 41.63 24.15 36.51
C ASN A 10 42.55 22.97 36.85
N LYS A 11 42.86 22.12 35.85
CA LYS A 11 44.18 21.48 35.72
C LYS A 11 44.55 21.31 34.24
N GLU A 12 45.78 21.72 33.95
CA GLU A 12 46.56 21.63 32.71
C GLU A 12 47.18 20.23 32.56
N ASP A 13 47.70 19.90 31.36
CA ASP A 13 49.10 19.47 31.17
C ASP A 13 49.39 19.06 29.71
N GLU A 14 50.44 19.65 29.14
CA GLU A 14 51.05 19.44 27.82
C GLU A 14 52.35 18.59 27.93
N ASN A 15 52.61 17.82 26.86
CA ASN A 15 53.90 17.42 26.23
C ASN A 15 55.11 16.87 27.03
N ASP A 16 55.68 15.73 26.55
CA ASP A 16 57.09 15.66 26.09
C ASP A 16 57.57 14.28 25.52
N ASN A 17 58.15 14.34 24.31
CA ASN A 17 59.43 13.79 23.79
C ASN A 17 59.80 12.29 23.64
N ASN A 18 59.90 11.87 22.35
CA ASN A 18 61.05 11.31 21.59
C ASN A 18 61.98 10.19 22.13
N LYS A 19 62.14 9.13 21.29
CA LYS A 19 63.37 8.38 20.86
C LYS A 19 62.89 7.15 20.08
N GLU A 20 63.24 6.91 18.81
CA GLU A 20 64.54 6.44 18.32
C GLU A 20 64.56 6.52 16.80
N ASP A 21 65.69 6.93 16.25
CA ASP A 21 65.95 7.12 14.82
C ASP A 21 66.99 6.08 14.33
N ALA A 22 66.94 5.81 13.03
CA ALA A 22 67.99 5.26 12.18
C ALA A 22 68.33 3.74 12.19
N SER A 23 67.76 3.01 11.21
CA SER A 23 68.62 2.43 10.16
C SER A 23 67.92 2.01 8.86
N ARG A 24 68.36 2.64 7.77
CA ARG A 24 68.70 2.04 6.45
C ARG A 24 67.60 1.59 5.47
N ARG A 25 67.44 2.47 4.46
CA ARG A 25 67.68 2.26 3.01
C ARG A 25 66.76 1.36 2.17
N ALA A 26 66.42 1.95 1.01
CA ALA A 26 65.89 1.40 -0.25
C ALA A 26 64.39 1.04 -0.19
N SER A 27 63.51 1.48 -1.09
CA SER A 27 63.66 1.78 -2.53
C SER A 27 62.48 2.64 -3.01
N LEU A 28 62.76 3.66 -3.82
CA LEU A 28 61.76 4.39 -4.60
C LEU A 28 61.08 3.44 -5.61
N SER A 29 59.74 3.34 -5.54
CA SER A 29 58.92 2.86 -6.65
C SER A 29 57.83 3.89 -6.95
N LYS A 30 57.96 4.53 -8.12
CA LYS A 30 57.00 5.48 -8.68
C LYS A 30 55.66 4.78 -8.93
N LYS A 31 54.66 4.99 -8.09
CA LYS A 31 53.26 4.64 -8.44
C LYS A 31 52.67 5.75 -9.31
N LYS A 32 52.54 5.42 -10.60
CA LYS A 32 51.83 6.16 -11.63
C LYS A 32 50.37 6.39 -11.19
N ILE A 33 49.99 7.64 -10.97
CA ILE A 33 48.59 8.04 -10.76
C ILE A 33 47.90 7.92 -12.12
N THR A 34 47.19 6.81 -12.33
CA THR A 34 46.32 6.64 -13.50
C THR A 34 45.01 7.36 -13.22
N VAL A 35 44.77 8.46 -13.94
CA VAL A 35 43.48 9.17 -13.96
C VAL A 35 42.40 8.18 -14.40
N LYS A 36 41.50 7.81 -13.49
CA LYS A 36 40.31 7.01 -13.83
C LYS A 36 39.40 7.86 -14.70
N LYS A 37 39.17 7.39 -15.92
CA LYS A 37 38.16 7.88 -16.86
C LYS A 37 36.81 7.93 -16.12
N ILE A 38 36.24 9.13 -16.01
CA ILE A 38 34.87 9.33 -15.52
C ILE A 38 33.94 8.67 -16.53
N GLU A 39 33.41 7.50 -16.18
CA GLU A 39 32.36 6.86 -16.96
C GLU A 39 31.07 7.67 -16.83
N LYS A 40 30.50 8.04 -17.98
CA LYS A 40 29.18 8.68 -18.09
C LYS A 40 28.14 7.80 -17.37
N PRO A 41 27.09 8.40 -16.78
CA PRO A 41 26.07 7.64 -16.08
C PRO A 41 25.44 6.64 -17.07
N VAL A 42 25.54 5.36 -16.75
CA VAL A 42 24.86 4.30 -17.47
C VAL A 42 23.37 4.57 -17.33
N VAL A 43 22.77 5.12 -18.37
CA VAL A 43 21.32 5.23 -18.52
C VAL A 43 20.79 3.81 -18.34
N ALA A 44 20.12 3.57 -17.22
CA ALA A 44 19.43 2.32 -16.96
C ALA A 44 18.49 2.06 -18.14
N LYS A 45 18.84 1.07 -18.96
CA LYS A 45 17.99 0.62 -20.06
C LYS A 45 16.66 0.18 -19.45
N LYS A 46 15.61 0.99 -19.64
CA LYS A 46 14.23 0.55 -19.40
C LYS A 46 14.05 -0.74 -20.20
N LYS A 47 13.81 -1.87 -19.50
CA LYS A 47 13.33 -3.10 -20.14
C LYS A 47 12.16 -2.72 -21.07
N PRO A 48 12.03 -3.32 -22.26
CA PRO A 48 10.86 -3.07 -23.10
C PRO A 48 9.63 -3.42 -22.25
N ALA A 49 8.77 -2.43 -22.02
CA ALA A 49 7.58 -2.62 -21.21
C ALA A 49 6.68 -3.62 -21.93
N GLY A 50 6.75 -4.89 -21.54
CA GLY A 50 5.74 -5.87 -21.91
C GLY A 50 4.36 -5.29 -21.56
N LYS A 51 3.37 -5.48 -22.44
CA LYS A 51 2.01 -4.99 -22.22
C LYS A 51 1.55 -5.35 -20.80
N SER A 52 0.94 -4.40 -20.09
CA SER A 52 0.44 -4.66 -18.73
C SER A 52 -0.56 -5.82 -18.76
N ALA A 53 -0.64 -6.61 -17.68
CA ALA A 53 -1.54 -7.76 -17.64
C ALA A 53 -3.01 -7.35 -17.86
N ALA A 54 -3.41 -6.16 -17.39
CA ALA A 54 -4.72 -5.58 -17.70
C ALA A 54 -4.92 -5.35 -19.22
N ALA A 55 -3.93 -4.79 -19.93
CA ALA A 55 -4.01 -4.61 -21.38
C ALA A 55 -4.08 -5.96 -22.13
N VAL A 56 -3.35 -6.98 -21.65
CA VAL A 56 -3.41 -8.35 -22.18
C VAL A 56 -4.81 -8.94 -22.00
N HIS A 57 -5.45 -8.72 -20.86
CA HIS A 57 -6.82 -9.19 -20.63
C HIS A 57 -7.81 -8.49 -21.54
N ILE A 58 -7.76 -7.16 -21.68
CA ILE A 58 -8.70 -6.39 -22.51
C ILE A 58 -8.58 -6.75 -24.00
N ALA A 59 -7.36 -6.94 -24.49
CA ALA A 59 -7.11 -7.28 -25.90
C ALA A 59 -7.74 -8.61 -26.36
N LYS A 60 -8.11 -9.49 -25.44
CA LYS A 60 -8.75 -10.78 -25.75
C LYS A 60 -10.23 -10.68 -26.10
N GLU A 61 -10.88 -9.53 -25.88
CA GLU A 61 -12.30 -9.22 -26.21
C GLU A 61 -13.24 -10.44 -26.02
N LEU A 62 -13.62 -10.71 -24.77
CA LEU A 62 -14.42 -11.88 -24.42
C LEU A 62 -15.86 -11.74 -24.94
N LYS A 63 -16.47 -12.88 -25.28
CA LYS A 63 -17.89 -12.98 -25.64
C LYS A 63 -18.76 -13.18 -24.40
N SER A 64 -20.06 -12.88 -24.51
CA SER A 64 -21.03 -12.92 -23.40
C SER A 64 -21.17 -14.28 -22.70
N ASN A 65 -20.89 -15.38 -23.40
CA ASN A 65 -20.90 -16.74 -22.84
C ASN A 65 -19.67 -17.06 -21.97
N ASN A 66 -18.63 -16.22 -21.97
CA ASN A 66 -17.46 -16.43 -21.14
C ASN A 66 -17.77 -16.02 -19.69
N PRO A 67 -17.44 -16.86 -18.68
CA PRO A 67 -17.71 -16.53 -17.28
C PRO A 67 -16.93 -15.31 -16.76
N ASN A 68 -15.89 -14.84 -17.47
CA ASN A 68 -15.15 -13.62 -17.16
C ASN A 68 -15.60 -12.41 -17.99
N TYR A 69 -16.60 -12.54 -18.86
CA TYR A 69 -17.07 -11.45 -19.72
C TYR A 69 -17.46 -10.21 -18.92
N ARG A 70 -18.26 -10.42 -17.87
CA ARG A 70 -18.68 -9.37 -16.95
C ARG A 70 -17.49 -8.67 -16.30
N ILE A 71 -16.52 -9.44 -15.80
CA ILE A 71 -15.32 -8.92 -15.13
C ILE A 71 -14.46 -8.11 -16.10
N GLN A 72 -14.28 -8.58 -17.34
CA GLN A 72 -13.51 -7.85 -18.36
C GLN A 72 -14.19 -6.52 -18.73
N ARG A 73 -15.53 -6.51 -18.84
CA ARG A 73 -16.28 -5.27 -19.08
C ARG A 73 -16.10 -4.26 -17.95
N GLU A 74 -16.20 -4.69 -16.69
CA GLU A 74 -15.95 -3.81 -15.55
C GLU A 74 -14.50 -3.30 -15.53
N LEU A 75 -13.51 -4.13 -15.87
CA LEU A 75 -12.12 -3.71 -15.94
C LEU A 75 -11.90 -2.64 -17.01
N LYS A 76 -12.53 -2.83 -18.19
CA LYS A 76 -12.48 -1.87 -19.30
C LYS A 76 -13.08 -0.53 -18.89
N GLU A 77 -14.22 -0.56 -18.20
CA GLU A 77 -14.88 0.66 -17.71
C GLU A 77 -14.03 1.37 -16.64
N PHE A 78 -13.51 0.63 -15.66
CA PHE A 78 -12.64 1.18 -14.61
C PHE A 78 -11.41 1.86 -15.21
N LEU A 79 -10.76 1.25 -16.20
CA LEU A 79 -9.58 1.84 -16.83
C LEU A 79 -9.91 3.01 -17.76
N LYS A 80 -11.10 3.00 -18.38
CA LYS A 80 -11.56 4.09 -19.25
C LYS A 80 -11.89 5.34 -18.45
N SER A 81 -12.54 5.17 -17.30
CA SER A 81 -12.95 6.26 -16.41
C SER A 81 -12.62 5.91 -14.96
N PRO A 82 -11.33 5.94 -14.56
CA PRO A 82 -10.94 5.61 -13.21
C PRO A 82 -11.49 6.67 -12.24
N PRO A 83 -12.19 6.28 -11.17
CA PRO A 83 -12.65 7.25 -10.19
C PRO A 83 -11.47 7.98 -9.55
N PRO A 84 -11.67 9.24 -9.10
CA PRO A 84 -10.66 9.95 -8.32
C PRO A 84 -10.18 9.09 -7.17
N ASN A 85 -8.89 9.20 -6.85
CA ASN A 85 -8.28 8.51 -5.70
C ASN A 85 -8.23 6.98 -5.79
N LEU A 86 -8.73 6.36 -6.86
CA LEU A 86 -8.71 4.92 -7.06
C LEU A 86 -7.85 4.52 -8.26
N LYS A 87 -7.05 3.47 -8.12
CA LYS A 87 -6.26 2.88 -9.22
C LYS A 87 -6.34 1.37 -9.19
N VAL A 88 -6.83 0.76 -10.28
CA VAL A 88 -6.93 -0.69 -10.41
C VAL A 88 -5.66 -1.29 -11.03
N ASN A 89 -5.21 -2.41 -10.48
CA ASN A 89 -4.15 -3.24 -11.03
C ASN A 89 -4.62 -4.70 -11.06
N VAL A 90 -4.38 -5.39 -12.18
CA VAL A 90 -4.82 -6.77 -12.41
C VAL A 90 -3.61 -7.60 -12.83
N GLY A 91 -3.45 -8.77 -12.22
CA GLY A 91 -2.36 -9.70 -12.50
C GLY A 91 -2.70 -10.70 -13.62
N LYS A 92 -2.03 -11.86 -13.59
CA LYS A 92 -2.28 -12.96 -14.53
C LYS A 92 -3.73 -13.47 -14.46
N ASN A 93 -4.31 -13.52 -13.27
CA ASN A 93 -5.70 -13.89 -13.06
C ASN A 93 -6.59 -12.63 -13.09
N ILE A 94 -7.49 -12.54 -14.08
CA ILE A 94 -8.44 -11.43 -14.20
C ILE A 94 -9.43 -11.37 -13.03
N ARG A 95 -9.62 -12.47 -12.29
CA ARG A 95 -10.52 -12.55 -11.13
C ARG A 95 -9.91 -12.03 -9.83
N VAL A 96 -8.68 -11.51 -9.85
CA VAL A 96 -8.04 -10.92 -8.67
C VAL A 96 -7.53 -9.53 -9.01
N TRP A 97 -8.14 -8.52 -8.40
CA TRP A 97 -7.74 -7.13 -8.59
C TRP A 97 -7.11 -6.58 -7.31
N ILE A 98 -6.14 -5.69 -7.49
CA ILE A 98 -5.60 -4.84 -6.43
C ILE A 98 -6.00 -3.41 -6.75
N ILE A 99 -6.87 -2.83 -5.93
CA ILE A 99 -7.27 -1.44 -6.05
C ILE A 99 -6.47 -0.64 -5.02
N THR A 100 -5.69 0.33 -5.49
CA THR A 100 -5.02 1.30 -4.62
C THR A 100 -5.98 2.43 -4.36
N LEU A 101 -6.23 2.72 -3.09
CA LEU A 101 -7.07 3.80 -2.60
C LEU A 101 -6.17 4.85 -1.95
N ILE A 102 -6.35 6.10 -2.35
CA ILE A 102 -5.66 7.26 -1.78
C ILE A 102 -6.70 8.01 -0.95
N GLY A 103 -6.46 8.26 0.34
CA GLY A 103 -7.44 9.00 1.14
C GLY A 103 -7.75 10.37 0.54
N ALA A 104 -9.01 10.76 0.63
CA ALA A 104 -9.50 11.98 0.00
C ALA A 104 -8.97 13.23 0.71
N LYS A 105 -8.90 14.34 -0.02
CA LYS A 105 -8.46 15.62 0.53
C LYS A 105 -9.37 16.06 1.67
N ASN A 106 -8.81 16.74 2.66
CA ASN A 106 -9.54 17.26 3.83
C ASN A 106 -10.20 16.17 4.68
N THR A 107 -9.65 14.96 4.69
CA THR A 107 -10.08 13.86 5.57
C THR A 107 -8.94 13.47 6.51
N ILE A 108 -9.25 12.71 7.56
CA ILE A 108 -8.21 12.17 8.47
C ILE A 108 -7.26 11.16 7.81
N TYR A 109 -7.56 10.75 6.56
CA TYR A 109 -6.74 9.85 5.76
C TYR A 109 -6.10 10.56 4.55
N ASP A 110 -6.16 11.89 4.47
CA ASP A 110 -5.62 12.64 3.33
C ASP A 110 -4.17 12.23 2.99
N GLY A 111 -3.96 11.78 1.76
CA GLY A 111 -2.67 11.31 1.26
C GLY A 111 -2.27 9.88 1.66
N ASP A 112 -2.94 9.25 2.62
CA ASP A 112 -2.70 7.86 3.01
C ASP A 112 -3.02 6.91 1.84
N LYS A 113 -2.22 5.86 1.66
CA LYS A 113 -2.39 4.88 0.58
C LYS A 113 -2.71 3.51 1.15
N PHE A 114 -3.89 3.01 0.80
CA PHE A 114 -4.35 1.67 1.16
C PHE A 114 -4.53 0.81 -0.07
N ARG A 115 -4.49 -0.51 0.11
CA ARG A 115 -4.65 -1.47 -0.98
C ARG A 115 -5.80 -2.40 -0.65
N LEU A 116 -6.81 -2.43 -1.51
CA LEU A 116 -7.91 -3.37 -1.48
C LEU A 116 -7.60 -4.54 -2.41
N ARG A 117 -7.83 -5.76 -1.92
CA ARG A 117 -7.83 -6.96 -2.75
C ARG A 117 -9.27 -7.35 -3.03
N VAL A 118 -9.62 -7.45 -4.30
CA VAL A 118 -10.93 -7.89 -4.79
C VAL A 118 -10.76 -9.26 -5.42
N GLN A 119 -11.53 -10.24 -4.99
CA GLN A 119 -11.54 -11.60 -5.53
C GLN A 119 -12.95 -11.95 -6.01
N PHE A 120 -13.10 -12.17 -7.32
CA PHE A 120 -14.38 -12.51 -7.91
C PHE A 120 -14.64 -14.02 -7.81
N PRO A 121 -15.77 -14.45 -7.22
CA PRO A 121 -16.12 -15.86 -7.14
C PRO A 121 -16.51 -16.41 -8.52
N ALA A 122 -16.58 -17.74 -8.65
CA ALA A 122 -16.85 -18.40 -9.93
C ALA A 122 -18.20 -17.99 -10.55
N ASP A 123 -19.19 -17.75 -9.70
CA ASP A 123 -20.57 -17.39 -10.00
C ASP A 123 -20.84 -15.88 -10.02
N TYR A 124 -19.80 -15.04 -9.98
CA TYR A 124 -19.95 -13.59 -10.15
C TYR A 124 -20.66 -13.27 -11.49
N PRO A 125 -21.67 -12.37 -11.50
CA PRO A 125 -22.05 -11.41 -10.46
C PRO A 125 -23.19 -11.85 -9.53
N THR A 126 -23.60 -13.13 -9.55
CA THR A 126 -24.65 -13.63 -8.65
C THR A 126 -24.24 -13.49 -7.19
N SER A 127 -23.05 -14.00 -6.84
CA SER A 127 -22.43 -13.75 -5.53
C SER A 127 -21.54 -12.49 -5.55
N PRO A 128 -21.42 -11.77 -4.42
CA PRO A 128 -20.52 -10.63 -4.28
C PRO A 128 -19.05 -11.04 -4.42
N PRO A 129 -18.16 -10.12 -4.84
CA PRO A 129 -16.73 -10.34 -4.73
C PRO A 129 -16.30 -10.28 -3.27
N SER A 130 -15.30 -11.08 -2.91
CA SER A 130 -14.62 -10.94 -1.61
C SER A 130 -13.69 -9.73 -1.67
N VAL A 131 -13.85 -8.79 -0.74
CA VAL A 131 -13.10 -7.53 -0.68
C VAL A 131 -12.54 -7.31 0.72
N TYR A 132 -11.24 -7.08 0.80
CA TYR A 132 -10.55 -6.81 2.08
C TYR A 132 -9.28 -5.98 1.84
N PHE A 133 -8.85 -5.25 2.87
CA PHE A 133 -7.60 -4.50 2.85
C PHE A 133 -6.39 -5.42 2.97
N LEU A 134 -5.35 -5.13 2.20
CA LEU A 134 -4.02 -5.65 2.40
C LEU A 134 -3.28 -4.77 3.43
N GLN A 135 -2.34 -5.38 4.14
CA GLN A 135 -1.51 -4.65 5.11
C GLN A 135 -0.64 -3.58 4.42
N PRO A 136 -0.46 -2.40 5.05
CA PRO A 136 -1.11 -1.96 6.29
C PRO A 136 -2.59 -1.58 6.08
N THR A 137 -3.46 -1.92 7.04
CA THR A 137 -4.89 -1.59 6.99
C THR A 137 -5.18 -0.21 7.60
N PRO A 138 -6.22 0.51 7.12
CA PRO A 138 -6.67 1.73 7.77
C PRO A 138 -7.28 1.37 9.14
N ARG A 139 -6.97 2.18 10.16
CA ARG A 139 -7.70 2.14 11.43
C ARG A 139 -9.03 2.86 11.23
N HIS A 140 -10.11 2.12 11.03
CA HIS A 140 -11.47 2.62 10.81
C HIS A 140 -12.49 1.76 11.58
N GLU A 141 -13.62 2.33 11.99
CA GLU A 141 -14.67 1.63 12.77
C GLU A 141 -15.34 0.44 12.07
N HIS A 142 -15.22 0.38 10.74
CA HIS A 142 -15.70 -0.72 9.90
C HIS A 142 -14.57 -1.57 9.29
N VAL A 143 -13.30 -1.34 9.65
CA VAL A 143 -12.16 -2.09 9.10
C VAL A 143 -11.41 -2.80 10.20
N TYR A 144 -11.37 -4.12 10.09
CA TYR A 144 -10.69 -5.00 11.02
C TYR A 144 -9.19 -5.01 10.75
N THR A 145 -8.42 -5.32 11.79
CA THR A 145 -6.95 -5.41 11.73
C THR A 145 -6.46 -6.51 10.78
N ASN A 146 -7.25 -7.55 10.51
CA ASN A 146 -6.96 -8.57 9.49
C ASN A 146 -7.21 -8.09 8.05
N GLY A 147 -7.89 -6.95 7.89
CA GLY A 147 -8.26 -6.35 6.61
C GLY A 147 -9.73 -6.51 6.22
N ASP A 148 -10.52 -7.28 6.97
CA ASP A 148 -11.95 -7.39 6.69
C ASP A 148 -12.67 -6.06 6.83
N ILE A 149 -13.77 -5.94 6.09
CA ILE A 149 -14.58 -4.73 6.02
C ILE A 149 -16.01 -5.12 6.37
N CYS A 150 -16.58 -4.56 7.42
CA CYS A 150 -18.00 -4.71 7.71
C CYS A 150 -18.78 -3.74 6.83
N LEU A 151 -19.43 -4.26 5.78
CA LEU A 151 -20.23 -3.48 4.85
C LEU A 151 -21.31 -4.37 4.23
N SER A 152 -22.58 -4.01 4.38
CA SER A 152 -23.70 -4.84 3.90
C SER A 152 -23.65 -5.13 2.39
N LEU A 153 -23.07 -4.22 1.61
CA LEU A 153 -22.88 -4.33 0.16
C LEU A 153 -21.98 -5.50 -0.26
N LEU A 154 -21.19 -6.06 0.68
CA LEU A 154 -20.35 -7.24 0.48
C LEU A 154 -21.06 -8.55 0.88
N GLY A 155 -22.29 -8.46 1.38
CA GLY A 155 -23.11 -9.58 1.82
C GLY A 155 -24.57 -9.38 1.45
N LYS A 156 -25.43 -9.11 2.44
CA LYS A 156 -26.90 -9.11 2.30
C LYS A 156 -27.46 -8.12 1.27
N ASP A 157 -26.81 -6.97 1.09
CA ASP A 157 -27.29 -5.90 0.20
C ASP A 157 -26.60 -5.93 -1.17
N TRP A 158 -25.81 -6.98 -1.45
CA TRP A 158 -25.22 -7.17 -2.76
C TRP A 158 -26.30 -7.32 -3.84
N ARG A 159 -26.14 -6.58 -4.93
CA ARG A 159 -26.96 -6.70 -6.13
C ARG A 159 -26.07 -6.96 -7.33
N PRO A 160 -26.40 -7.90 -8.24
CA PRO A 160 -25.60 -8.16 -9.44
C PRO A 160 -25.40 -6.94 -10.36
N THR A 161 -26.19 -5.87 -10.18
CA THR A 161 -26.03 -4.59 -10.87
C THR A 161 -24.84 -3.75 -10.36
N MET A 162 -24.34 -4.04 -9.15
CA MET A 162 -23.19 -3.38 -8.56
C MET A 162 -21.88 -3.88 -9.17
N THR A 163 -20.82 -3.09 -9.06
CA THR A 163 -19.50 -3.34 -9.67
C THR A 163 -18.39 -3.26 -8.63
N ALA A 164 -17.22 -3.81 -8.94
CA ALA A 164 -16.03 -3.63 -8.10
C ALA A 164 -15.64 -2.15 -7.93
N GLN A 165 -15.91 -1.33 -8.94
CA GLN A 165 -15.71 0.12 -8.88
C GLN A 165 -16.65 0.79 -7.87
N SER A 166 -17.95 0.48 -7.91
CA SER A 166 -18.92 1.07 -6.97
C SER A 166 -18.67 0.64 -5.53
N ILE A 167 -18.23 -0.61 -5.31
CA ILE A 167 -17.80 -1.07 -3.98
C ILE A 167 -16.59 -0.25 -3.49
N ALA A 168 -15.55 -0.11 -4.30
CA ALA A 168 -14.35 0.63 -3.91
C ALA A 168 -14.64 2.12 -3.63
N MET A 169 -15.56 2.72 -4.38
CA MET A 169 -16.07 4.08 -4.12
C MET A 169 -16.83 4.17 -2.80
N SER A 170 -17.65 3.17 -2.47
CA SER A 170 -18.38 3.12 -1.20
C SER A 170 -17.41 3.03 -0.02
N ILE A 171 -16.37 2.19 -0.13
CA ILE A 171 -15.32 2.08 0.90
C ILE A 171 -14.56 3.42 1.05
N LEU A 172 -14.21 4.09 -0.05
CA LEU A 172 -13.58 5.42 0.01
C LEU A 172 -14.49 6.46 0.69
N SER A 173 -15.79 6.41 0.42
CA SER A 173 -16.78 7.30 1.03
C SER A 173 -16.86 7.10 2.54
N ILE A 174 -16.89 5.84 3.00
CA ILE A 174 -16.88 5.50 4.42
C ILE A 174 -15.62 6.03 5.10
N LEU A 175 -14.44 5.79 4.52
CA LEU A 175 -13.18 6.34 5.05
C LEU A 175 -13.20 7.87 5.10
N SER A 176 -13.81 8.52 4.11
CA SER A 176 -13.86 9.99 4.02
C SER A 176 -14.79 10.61 5.07
N GLY A 177 -15.83 9.89 5.50
CA GLY A 177 -16.77 10.34 6.53
C GLY A 177 -16.24 10.22 7.97
N ALA A 178 -15.16 9.46 8.17
CA ALA A 178 -14.63 9.17 9.50
C ALA A 178 -14.10 10.42 10.21
N GLN A 179 -14.55 10.62 11.46
CA GLN A 179 -14.10 11.74 12.30
C GLN A 179 -12.85 11.41 13.11
N ARG A 180 -12.55 10.12 13.32
CA ARG A 180 -11.40 9.65 14.10
C ARG A 180 -10.89 8.30 13.61
N LYS A 181 -9.61 8.01 13.83
CA LYS A 181 -9.03 6.69 13.58
C LYS A 181 -9.36 5.75 14.76
N SER A 182 -10.32 4.85 14.57
CA SER A 182 -10.77 3.85 15.55
C SER A 182 -10.65 2.42 14.98
N LEU A 183 -10.99 1.40 15.76
CA LEU A 183 -11.17 0.02 15.28
C LEU A 183 -12.59 -0.43 15.61
N PRO A 184 -13.14 -1.44 14.93
CA PRO A 184 -14.42 -2.05 15.30
C PRO A 184 -14.38 -2.51 16.76
N MET A 185 -15.51 -2.38 17.47
CA MET A 185 -15.62 -2.72 18.90
C MET A 185 -15.34 -4.22 19.16
N ASP A 186 -15.69 -5.06 18.19
CA ASP A 186 -15.50 -6.51 18.16
C ASP A 186 -14.17 -6.94 17.48
N ASN A 187 -13.26 -6.01 17.18
CA ASN A 187 -12.03 -6.33 16.42
C ASN A 187 -11.22 -7.46 17.04
N ALA A 188 -11.11 -7.54 18.37
CA ALA A 188 -10.37 -8.60 19.05
C ALA A 188 -10.94 -10.01 18.79
N ARG A 189 -12.24 -10.13 18.50
CA ARG A 189 -12.88 -11.41 18.17
C ARG A 189 -12.62 -11.81 16.72
N ASN A 190 -12.65 -10.85 15.81
CA ASN A 190 -12.62 -11.13 14.37
C ASN A 190 -11.21 -11.04 13.77
N CYS A 191 -10.23 -10.44 14.45
CA CYS A 191 -8.88 -10.23 13.90
C CYS A 191 -8.09 -11.51 13.61
N LEU A 192 -8.48 -12.64 14.21
CA LEU A 192 -7.86 -13.95 13.97
C LEU A 192 -8.50 -14.69 12.78
N ASN A 193 -9.64 -14.21 12.28
CA ASN A 193 -10.32 -14.84 11.16
C ASN A 193 -9.55 -14.58 9.86
N LYS A 194 -9.63 -15.54 8.93
CA LYS A 194 -9.07 -15.39 7.59
C LYS A 194 -9.82 -14.26 6.86
N PRO A 195 -9.12 -13.22 6.35
CA PRO A 195 -9.79 -12.12 5.70
C PRO A 195 -10.39 -12.54 4.35
N GLY A 196 -11.50 -11.92 3.99
CA GLY A 196 -12.24 -12.16 2.77
C GLY A 196 -13.12 -13.41 2.79
N ALA A 197 -13.44 -13.96 3.98
CA ALA A 197 -14.47 -14.99 4.12
C ALA A 197 -15.87 -14.43 3.78
N LYS A 198 -16.80 -15.31 3.36
CA LYS A 198 -18.20 -14.92 3.13
C LYS A 198 -18.83 -14.43 4.44
N GLN A 199 -19.64 -13.37 4.37
CA GLN A 199 -20.25 -12.70 5.52
C GLN A 199 -21.66 -13.25 5.83
N ASP A 200 -21.79 -14.57 5.93
CA ASP A 200 -23.10 -15.21 6.06
C ASP A 200 -23.71 -15.06 7.48
N ASP A 201 -22.90 -14.72 8.50
CA ASP A 201 -23.32 -14.56 9.92
C ASP A 201 -22.83 -13.25 10.59
N TRP A 202 -22.66 -12.17 9.82
CA TRP A 202 -22.15 -10.90 10.38
C TRP A 202 -23.28 -10.00 10.87
N VAL A 203 -23.14 -9.47 12.10
CA VAL A 203 -23.94 -8.33 12.57
C VAL A 203 -23.36 -7.08 11.92
N TYR A 204 -24.07 -6.51 10.96
CA TYR A 204 -23.60 -5.33 10.26
C TYR A 204 -23.80 -4.09 11.13
N HIS A 205 -22.78 -3.24 11.21
CA HIS A 205 -22.82 -2.02 12.02
C HIS A 205 -23.32 -0.79 11.25
N ASP A 206 -23.73 -0.97 9.98
CA ASP A 206 -24.32 0.07 9.13
C ASP A 206 -25.85 0.20 9.29
N ASP A 207 -26.49 -0.76 9.95
CA ASP A 207 -27.96 -0.81 10.14
C ASP A 207 -28.51 0.21 11.18
N ASN A 208 -27.65 0.92 11.91
CA ASN A 208 -28.03 1.90 12.94
C ASN A 208 -27.58 3.33 12.58
N CYS A 209 -27.93 3.81 11.39
CA CYS A 209 -27.91 5.24 11.09
C CYS A 209 -29.20 5.92 11.57
#